data_AF-A0A353RQ30-F1
#
_entry.id   AF-A0A353RQ30-F1
#
_cell.length_a   1.000
_cell.length_b   1.000
_cell.length_c   1.000
_cell.angle_alpha   90.00
_cell.angle_beta   90.00
_cell.angle_gamma   90.00
#
_symmetry.space_group_name_H-M   'P 1'
#
loop_
_entity.id
_entity.type
_entity.pdbx_description
1 polymer ?
#
loop_
_entity_poly.entity_id
_entity_poly.type
_entity_poly.pdbx_seq_one_letter_code
_entity_poly.pdbx_strand_id
1 'polypeptide(L)'
;MTGIVQTTRESICPYLGLIEDPATSLTYPSANCYCHRTQPAAVPSLEQQLSYCLTEQYASCVVFKAQAKQNMPEELKMKAWRKRKGRKKSFHLIILAVLLVCIIIALIAYFQQNKQDDTLMIPSQTMPATTTSLAVSLITPRSALATYSVTEAPTLTPQPKPSLTPTEIREGHYLETPFGKEQLFIVHRVNPGESLLFLATQHNTTPEIIKAVNNQLIVPIWVDSILIIPLDCIDLAGLPAFEAFQITENGLTLRELAEGLAIDLEALVDYNNIPADGFLINGEWVLIPRASNQ
;
A
#
# COMPACT_ATOMS: atom_id res chain seq x y z
N MET A 1 4.21 -37.25 41.85
CA MET A 1 5.58 -36.96 41.35
C MET A 1 5.45 -35.93 40.27
N THR A 2 5.81 -34.70 40.62
CA THR A 2 5.74 -33.49 39.79
C THR A 2 6.76 -33.54 38.66
N GLY A 3 6.29 -33.72 37.43
CA GLY A 3 7.10 -33.51 36.22
C GLY A 3 7.19 -32.01 35.95
N ILE A 4 8.31 -31.41 36.35
CA ILE A 4 8.63 -30.02 36.03
C ILE A 4 9.11 -30.01 34.58
N VAL A 5 8.40 -29.28 33.72
CA VAL A 5 8.80 -28.97 32.35
C VAL A 5 10.09 -28.13 32.40
N GLN A 6 11.24 -28.77 32.19
CA GLN A 6 12.53 -28.13 31.97
C GLN A 6 12.97 -28.37 30.52
N THR A 7 12.46 -27.60 29.55
CA THR A 7 13.00 -27.60 28.18
C THR A 7 12.67 -26.29 27.45
N THR A 8 13.29 -25.18 27.84
CA THR A 8 13.36 -23.96 27.01
C THR A 8 14.77 -23.37 26.90
N ARG A 9 15.75 -23.90 27.64
CA ARG A 9 17.15 -23.41 27.60
C ARG A 9 18.07 -24.22 26.69
N GLU A 10 17.68 -25.42 26.24
CA GLU A 10 18.51 -26.26 25.37
C GLU A 10 18.32 -25.97 23.88
N SER A 11 17.22 -25.31 23.49
CA SER A 11 16.89 -25.06 22.08
C SER A 11 17.26 -23.67 21.57
N ILE A 12 17.89 -22.82 22.39
CA ILE A 12 18.25 -21.44 22.04
C ILE A 12 19.75 -21.25 22.26
N CYS A 13 20.39 -20.48 21.38
CA CYS A 13 21.81 -20.16 21.49
C CYS A 13 22.13 -19.49 22.84
N PRO A 14 23.07 -20.01 23.64
CA PRO A 14 23.40 -19.46 24.96
C PRO A 14 24.10 -18.09 24.88
N TYR A 15 24.48 -17.64 23.68
CA TYR A 15 25.09 -16.32 23.46
C TYR A 15 24.11 -15.32 22.85
N LEU A 16 22.85 -15.69 22.63
CA LEU A 16 21.83 -14.77 22.14
C LEU A 16 21.06 -14.18 23.32
N GLY A 17 21.12 -12.87 23.52
CA GLY A 17 20.42 -12.20 24.61
C GLY A 17 20.18 -10.72 24.37
N LEU A 18 19.57 -10.03 25.32
CA LEU A 18 19.40 -8.58 25.27
C LEU A 18 20.76 -7.88 25.42
N ILE A 19 20.85 -6.62 24.99
CA ILE A 19 22.11 -5.85 25.06
C ILE A 19 22.53 -5.57 26.51
N GLU A 20 21.58 -5.22 27.37
CA GLU A 20 21.83 -4.89 28.79
C GLU A 20 21.81 -6.11 29.70
N ASP A 21 21.09 -7.18 29.29
CA ASP A 21 20.97 -8.43 30.02
C ASP A 21 21.22 -9.62 29.08
N PRO A 22 22.49 -10.05 28.92
CA PRO A 22 22.86 -11.17 28.04
C PRO A 22 22.22 -12.51 28.42
N ALA A 23 21.74 -12.66 29.66
CA ALA A 23 21.11 -13.89 30.13
C ALA A 23 19.61 -13.96 29.76
N THR A 24 19.01 -12.83 29.39
CA THR A 24 17.63 -12.77 28.92
C THR A 24 17.60 -12.86 27.40
N SER A 25 16.93 -13.88 26.88
CA SER A 25 16.73 -14.08 25.44
C SER A 25 15.25 -13.91 25.09
N LEU A 26 14.96 -13.27 23.96
CA LEU A 26 13.62 -13.31 23.38
C LEU A 26 13.41 -14.66 22.68
N THR A 27 12.17 -15.14 22.64
CA THR A 27 11.79 -16.41 21.98
C THR A 27 11.37 -16.21 20.51
N TYR A 28 11.57 -15.01 19.98
CA TYR A 28 11.22 -14.64 18.62
C TYR A 28 12.30 -13.74 18.01
N PRO A 29 12.50 -13.75 16.68
CA PRO A 29 13.51 -12.91 16.04
C PRO A 29 13.22 -11.42 16.25
N SER A 30 14.24 -10.64 16.59
CA SER A 30 14.09 -9.21 16.89
C SER A 30 15.40 -8.44 16.75
N ALA A 31 15.28 -7.13 16.56
CA ALA A 31 16.40 -6.18 16.63
C ALA A 31 17.07 -6.12 18.03
N ASN A 32 16.40 -6.64 19.05
CA ASN A 32 16.89 -6.66 20.43
C ASN A 32 17.64 -7.95 20.80
N CYS A 33 17.78 -8.89 19.87
CA CYS A 33 18.51 -10.14 20.09
C CYS A 33 19.97 -9.98 19.68
N TYR A 34 20.84 -9.68 20.64
CA TYR A 34 22.28 -9.50 20.42
C TYR A 34 23.04 -10.82 20.58
N CYS A 35 23.99 -11.04 19.67
CA CYS A 35 24.97 -12.10 19.81
C CYS A 35 26.15 -11.59 20.65
N HIS A 36 26.31 -12.14 21.85
CA HIS A 36 27.39 -11.84 22.78
C HIS A 36 28.66 -12.67 22.53
N ARG A 37 28.64 -13.52 21.49
CA ARG A 37 29.83 -14.24 21.01
C ARG A 37 30.73 -13.34 20.16
N THR A 38 30.17 -12.26 19.59
CA THR A 38 30.91 -11.29 18.79
C THR A 38 31.41 -10.12 19.63
N GLN A 39 32.48 -9.46 19.17
CA GLN A 39 32.97 -8.22 19.77
C GLN A 39 33.15 -7.15 18.69
N PRO A 40 32.39 -6.02 18.74
CA PRO A 40 31.32 -5.73 19.70
C PRO A 40 30.12 -6.70 19.55
N ALA A 41 29.27 -6.77 20.57
CA ALA A 41 28.02 -7.50 20.49
C ALA A 41 27.18 -6.94 19.33
N ALA A 42 26.66 -7.82 18.49
CA ALA A 42 25.97 -7.42 17.26
C ALA A 42 24.70 -8.24 17.08
N VAL A 43 23.70 -7.63 16.46
CA VAL A 43 22.39 -8.25 16.19
C VAL A 43 22.53 -9.12 14.94
N PRO A 44 22.32 -10.45 15.00
CA PRO A 44 22.25 -11.28 13.81
C PRO A 44 21.04 -10.89 12.95
N SER A 45 21.08 -11.14 11.65
CA SER A 45 19.94 -10.95 10.76
C SER A 45 18.74 -11.75 11.26
N LEU A 46 17.52 -11.28 10.97
CA LEU A 46 16.32 -11.95 11.43
C LEU A 46 16.22 -13.41 10.91
N GLU A 47 16.66 -13.63 9.68
CA GLU A 47 16.77 -14.98 9.08
C GLU A 47 17.76 -15.87 9.84
N GLN A 48 18.91 -15.31 10.24
CA GLN A 48 19.89 -16.04 11.06
C GLN A 48 19.34 -16.36 12.44
N GLN A 49 18.59 -15.44 13.05
CA GLN A 49 17.96 -15.67 14.34
C GLN A 49 16.92 -16.78 14.26
N LEU A 50 16.06 -16.75 13.23
CA LEU A 50 15.00 -17.73 13.01
C LEU A 50 15.55 -19.12 12.67
N SER A 51 16.57 -19.19 11.82
CA SER A 51 17.09 -20.47 11.30
C SER A 51 18.12 -21.14 12.23
N TYR A 52 18.80 -20.35 13.08
CA TYR A 52 19.88 -20.84 13.93
C TYR A 52 19.78 -20.36 15.37
N CYS A 53 19.72 -19.05 15.64
CA CYS A 53 19.97 -18.58 17.01
C CYS A 53 18.85 -18.97 18.00
N LEU A 54 17.62 -19.11 17.53
CA LEU A 54 16.44 -19.45 18.33
C LEU A 54 16.05 -20.94 18.22
N THR A 55 16.93 -21.75 17.64
CA THR A 55 16.71 -23.18 17.39
C THR A 55 17.94 -23.99 17.80
N GLU A 56 17.80 -25.31 17.94
CA GLU A 56 18.93 -26.21 18.23
C GLU A 56 20.03 -26.16 17.15
N GLN A 57 19.72 -25.61 15.96
CA GLN A 57 20.70 -25.42 14.90
C GLN A 57 21.78 -24.37 15.25
N TYR A 58 21.66 -23.63 16.37
CA TYR A 58 22.72 -22.72 16.83
C TYR A 58 24.09 -23.41 16.93
N ALA A 59 24.12 -24.72 17.24
CA ALA A 59 25.37 -25.49 17.32
C ALA A 59 26.12 -25.55 15.97
N SER A 60 25.40 -25.37 14.86
CA SER A 60 25.93 -25.32 13.51
C SER A 60 26.31 -23.91 13.04
N CYS A 61 25.94 -22.85 13.77
CA CYS A 61 26.24 -21.46 13.43
C CYS A 61 27.75 -21.21 13.35
N VAL A 62 28.19 -20.54 12.28
CA VAL A 62 29.62 -20.21 12.06
C VAL A 62 30.19 -19.34 13.18
N VAL A 63 29.39 -18.44 13.74
CA VAL A 63 29.81 -17.57 14.85
C VAL A 63 29.92 -18.35 16.15
N PHE A 64 29.06 -19.35 16.35
CA PHE A 64 29.10 -20.23 17.53
C PHE A 64 30.36 -21.11 17.53
N LYS A 65 30.68 -21.71 16.37
CA LYS A 65 31.83 -22.62 16.19
C LYS A 65 33.19 -21.91 16.22
N ALA A 66 33.23 -20.65 15.81
CA ALA A 66 34.47 -19.88 15.76
C ALA A 66 34.98 -19.47 17.15
N GLN A 67 36.20 -18.92 17.17
CA GLN A 67 36.83 -18.41 18.38
C GLN A 67 36.02 -17.24 18.97
N ALA A 68 36.00 -17.14 20.31
CA ALA A 68 35.28 -16.07 20.99
C ALA A 68 35.82 -14.69 20.58
N LYS A 69 34.92 -13.70 20.48
CA LYS A 69 35.24 -12.26 20.30
C LYS A 69 35.68 -11.83 18.88
N GLN A 70 35.26 -12.55 17.84
CA GLN A 70 35.36 -12.05 16.47
C GLN A 70 34.29 -11.00 16.15
N ASN A 71 34.49 -10.19 15.10
CA ASN A 71 33.43 -9.36 14.55
C ASN A 71 32.32 -10.23 13.91
N MET A 72 31.08 -9.74 13.92
CA MET A 72 29.98 -10.39 13.19
C MET A 72 30.24 -10.30 11.68
N PRO A 73 30.19 -11.41 10.91
CA PRO A 73 30.22 -11.36 9.45
C PRO A 73 29.10 -10.47 8.91
N GLU A 74 29.39 -9.61 7.93
CA GLU A 74 28.43 -8.62 7.43
C GLU A 74 27.17 -9.25 6.82
N GLU A 75 27.27 -10.46 6.26
CA GLU A 75 26.14 -11.24 5.73
C GLU A 75 25.15 -11.66 6.83
N LEU A 76 25.68 -11.95 8.03
CA LEU A 76 24.90 -12.41 9.17
C LEU A 76 24.43 -11.27 10.05
N LYS A 77 24.87 -10.04 9.78
CA LYS A 77 24.55 -8.88 10.58
C LYS A 77 23.22 -8.28 10.15
N MET A 78 22.42 -7.87 11.12
CA MET A 78 21.20 -7.12 10.83
C MET A 78 21.57 -5.81 10.12
N LYS A 79 21.06 -5.64 8.90
CA LYS A 79 21.24 -4.40 8.14
C LYS A 79 20.40 -3.31 8.81
N ALA A 80 21.05 -2.22 9.21
CA ALA A 80 20.34 -1.06 9.72
C ALA A 80 19.40 -0.54 8.62
N TRP A 81 18.10 -0.61 8.88
CA TRP A 81 17.10 -0.18 7.91
C TRP A 81 17.27 1.34 7.72
N ARG A 82 17.77 1.76 6.55
CA ARG A 82 17.85 3.17 6.20
C ARG A 82 16.41 3.64 6.07
N LYS A 83 15.86 4.30 7.10
CA LYS A 83 14.66 5.13 6.94
C LYS A 83 14.89 5.96 5.67
N ARG A 84 14.18 5.66 4.59
CA ARG A 84 14.09 6.58 3.45
C ARG A 84 13.67 7.87 4.09
N LYS A 85 14.59 8.84 4.14
CA LYS A 85 14.33 10.14 4.74
C LYS A 85 13.20 10.70 3.89
N GLY A 86 11.96 10.58 4.39
CA GLY A 86 10.78 11.02 3.68
C GLY A 86 11.08 12.40 3.14
N ARG A 87 10.87 12.61 1.83
CA ARG A 87 11.32 13.78 1.08
C ARG A 87 10.51 15.01 1.54
N LYS A 88 10.66 15.43 2.80
CA LYS A 88 10.06 16.62 3.43
C LYS A 88 10.63 17.93 2.86
N LYS A 89 11.35 17.88 1.73
CA LYS A 89 11.96 19.05 1.09
C LYS A 89 10.99 19.85 0.21
N SER A 90 9.81 19.33 -0.16
CA SER A 90 8.87 20.10 -0.99
C SER A 90 7.91 21.00 -0.18
N PHE A 91 7.48 20.59 1.03
CA PHE A 91 6.47 21.37 1.77
C PHE A 91 6.99 22.73 2.22
N HIS A 92 8.24 22.81 2.70
CA HIS A 92 8.87 24.10 3.04
C HIS A 92 9.12 24.99 1.82
N LEU A 93 9.44 24.41 0.65
CA LEU A 93 9.61 25.18 -0.58
C LEU A 93 8.27 25.74 -1.08
N ILE A 94 7.18 24.99 -0.93
CA ILE A 94 5.83 25.46 -1.27
C ILE A 94 5.41 26.59 -0.33
N ILE A 95 5.60 26.45 0.99
CA ILE A 95 5.29 27.53 1.96
C ILE A 95 6.11 28.79 1.65
N LEU A 96 7.41 28.63 1.36
CA LEU A 96 8.29 29.75 1.05
C LEU A 96 7.90 30.42 -0.27
N ALA A 97 7.51 29.64 -1.29
CA ALA A 97 6.99 30.17 -2.55
C ALA A 97 5.67 30.93 -2.36
N VAL A 98 4.73 30.39 -1.57
CA VAL A 98 3.45 31.05 -1.26
C VAL A 98 3.68 32.36 -0.51
N LEU A 99 4.55 32.37 0.51
CA LEU A 99 4.93 33.60 1.22
C LEU A 99 5.53 34.65 0.29
N LEU A 100 6.42 34.23 -0.62
CA LEU A 100 7.06 35.14 -1.58
C LEU A 100 6.02 35.73 -2.54
N VAL A 101 5.07 34.92 -3.03
CA VAL A 101 3.94 35.41 -3.85
C VAL A 101 3.07 36.40 -3.07
N CYS A 102 2.74 36.13 -1.80
CA CYS A 102 1.98 37.06 -0.97
C CYS A 102 2.71 38.39 -0.76
N ILE A 103 4.04 38.36 -0.55
CA ILE A 103 4.86 39.57 -0.42
C ILE A 103 4.88 40.36 -1.73
N ILE A 104 4.99 39.69 -2.88
CA ILE A 104 4.94 40.34 -4.21
C ILE A 104 3.57 41.02 -4.41
N ILE A 105 2.47 40.33 -4.08
CA ILE A 105 1.11 40.90 -4.18
C ILE A 105 0.97 42.14 -3.29
N ALA A 106 1.47 42.07 -2.05
CA ALA A 106 1.43 43.21 -1.12
C ALA A 106 2.27 44.40 -1.63
N LEU A 107 3.44 44.14 -2.21
CA LEU A 107 4.27 45.18 -2.83
C LEU A 107 3.57 45.83 -4.03
N ILE A 108 2.96 45.03 -4.92
CA ILE A 108 2.19 45.55 -6.05
C ILE A 108 1.05 46.45 -5.55
N ALA A 109 0.29 46.01 -4.54
CA ALA A 109 -0.77 46.81 -3.96
C ALA A 109 -0.25 48.14 -3.36
N TYR A 110 0.87 48.09 -2.64
CA TYR A 110 1.53 49.27 -2.09
C TYR A 110 1.95 50.28 -3.17
N PHE A 111 2.54 49.80 -4.27
CA PHE A 111 2.92 50.67 -5.40
C PHE A 111 1.71 51.17 -6.21
N GLN A 112 0.60 50.44 -6.26
CA GLN A 112 -0.65 50.90 -6.88
C GLN A 112 -1.32 52.01 -6.06
N GLN A 113 -1.23 51.96 -4.73
CA GLN A 113 -1.78 52.99 -3.85
C GLN A 113 -1.06 54.34 -4.02
N ASN A 114 0.20 54.32 -4.49
CA ASN A 114 1.01 55.51 -4.73
C ASN A 114 0.72 56.21 -6.07
N LYS A 115 -0.29 55.75 -6.84
CA LYS A 115 -0.64 56.29 -8.17
C LYS A 115 -2.08 56.83 -8.29
N GLN A 116 -2.76 57.12 -7.19
CA GLN A 116 -4.12 57.67 -7.26
C GLN A 116 -4.31 58.85 -6.31
N ASP A 117 -3.85 60.02 -6.77
CA ASP A 117 -4.48 61.28 -6.43
C ASP A 117 -4.43 62.17 -7.66
N ASP A 118 -5.52 62.14 -8.44
CA ASP A 118 -6.04 63.34 -9.09
C ASP A 118 -7.52 63.13 -9.49
N THR A 119 -8.40 63.56 -8.57
CA THR A 119 -9.36 64.66 -8.85
C THR A 119 -10.70 64.35 -9.59
N LEU A 120 -11.78 64.21 -8.77
CA LEU A 120 -13.06 64.97 -8.74
C LEU A 120 -14.42 64.45 -9.32
N MET A 121 -15.42 64.42 -8.40
CA MET A 121 -16.83 64.88 -8.47
C MET A 121 -17.98 63.97 -9.01
N ILE A 122 -18.65 63.27 -8.08
CA ILE A 122 -20.11 63.21 -7.69
C ILE A 122 -21.09 64.00 -8.63
N PRO A 123 -22.34 63.57 -8.98
CA PRO A 123 -23.37 63.07 -8.05
C PRO A 123 -24.37 61.96 -8.44
N SER A 124 -24.92 61.42 -7.35
CA SER A 124 -26.05 60.50 -7.16
C SER A 124 -27.40 61.04 -7.67
N GLN A 125 -28.25 60.19 -8.28
CA GLN A 125 -29.73 60.27 -8.22
C GLN A 125 -30.40 58.88 -8.47
N THR A 126 -31.17 58.45 -7.45
CA THR A 126 -32.58 57.98 -7.50
C THR A 126 -32.98 56.71 -8.29
N MET A 127 -33.54 55.72 -7.58
CA MET A 127 -34.33 54.55 -8.07
C MET A 127 -35.73 54.98 -8.61
N PRO A 128 -36.74 54.12 -8.96
CA PRO A 128 -36.83 52.66 -9.16
C PRO A 128 -37.61 52.25 -10.46
N ALA A 129 -37.84 50.93 -10.62
CA ALA A 129 -39.05 50.27 -11.16
C ALA A 129 -38.83 49.26 -12.31
N THR A 130 -39.03 47.99 -11.95
CA THR A 130 -39.92 46.99 -12.60
C THR A 130 -40.04 46.98 -14.12
N THR A 131 -39.66 45.87 -14.76
CA THR A 131 -40.61 45.06 -15.55
C THR A 131 -40.10 43.65 -15.84
N THR A 132 -40.85 42.68 -15.33
CA THR A 132 -40.94 41.30 -15.79
C THR A 132 -41.33 41.25 -17.26
N SER A 133 -40.71 40.37 -18.06
CA SER A 133 -41.33 39.85 -19.28
C SER A 133 -40.86 38.43 -19.55
N LEU A 134 -41.76 37.50 -19.25
CA LEU A 134 -41.77 36.12 -19.72
C LEU A 134 -42.29 36.13 -21.16
N ALA A 135 -41.48 35.64 -22.11
CA ALA A 135 -41.95 35.37 -23.47
C ALA A 135 -42.24 33.86 -23.61
N VAL A 136 -43.52 33.53 -23.48
CA VAL A 136 -44.14 32.27 -23.91
C VAL A 136 -44.53 32.40 -25.37
N SER A 137 -44.24 31.40 -26.21
CA SER A 137 -45.02 30.98 -27.39
C SER A 137 -44.21 29.97 -28.21
N LEU A 138 -44.76 28.99 -28.93
CA LEU A 138 -46.09 28.43 -29.10
C LEU A 138 -45.86 27.11 -29.89
N ILE A 139 -46.73 26.14 -29.66
CA ILE A 139 -46.76 24.81 -30.26
C ILE A 139 -47.58 24.90 -31.55
N THR A 140 -47.12 24.41 -32.71
CA THR A 140 -47.99 23.92 -33.82
C THR A 140 -47.17 23.24 -34.94
N PRO A 141 -47.75 22.46 -35.88
CA PRO A 141 -47.65 21.01 -35.84
C PRO A 141 -46.95 20.35 -37.05
N ARG A 142 -46.70 19.06 -36.83
CA ARG A 142 -46.47 17.96 -37.78
C ARG A 142 -47.14 18.14 -39.15
N SER A 143 -46.32 18.13 -40.19
CA SER A 143 -46.73 17.72 -41.54
C SER A 143 -45.76 16.64 -42.03
N ALA A 144 -46.33 15.50 -42.38
CA ALA A 144 -45.64 14.39 -43.02
C ALA A 144 -45.75 14.57 -44.54
N LEU A 145 -44.65 14.35 -45.27
CA LEU A 145 -44.74 13.74 -46.58
C LEU A 145 -43.44 13.02 -46.92
N ALA A 146 -43.61 11.77 -47.37
CA ALA A 146 -42.58 10.85 -47.80
C ALA A 146 -41.83 11.36 -49.03
N THR A 147 -40.54 11.04 -49.14
CA THR A 147 -39.84 10.90 -50.43
C THR A 147 -38.73 9.87 -50.30
N TYR A 148 -38.50 9.18 -51.40
CA TYR A 148 -38.05 7.79 -51.53
C TYR A 148 -36.54 7.67 -51.74
N SER A 149 -36.02 6.55 -51.23
CA SER A 149 -34.88 5.73 -51.65
C SER A 149 -33.82 6.31 -52.60
N VAL A 150 -32.59 6.39 -52.11
CA VAL A 150 -31.37 6.24 -52.92
C VAL A 150 -30.74 4.89 -52.57
N THR A 151 -30.61 4.04 -53.58
CA THR A 151 -29.96 2.73 -53.56
C THR A 151 -28.44 2.92 -53.42
N GLU A 152 -27.87 2.58 -52.26
CA GLU A 152 -26.42 2.46 -52.12
C GLU A 152 -25.93 1.11 -52.68
N ALA A 153 -24.86 1.19 -53.48
CA ALA A 153 -24.21 0.07 -54.13
C ALA A 153 -23.45 -0.82 -53.11
N PRO A 154 -23.29 -2.13 -53.36
CA PRO A 154 -22.60 -3.02 -52.45
C PRO A 154 -21.11 -2.67 -52.38
N THR A 155 -20.67 -2.16 -51.23
CA THR A 155 -19.25 -1.99 -50.91
C THR A 155 -18.74 -3.29 -50.32
N LEU A 156 -17.70 -3.85 -50.94
CA LEU A 156 -17.08 -5.13 -50.57
C LEU A 156 -16.58 -5.10 -49.12
N THR A 157 -17.07 -6.04 -48.32
CA THR A 157 -16.66 -6.29 -46.94
C THR A 157 -15.17 -6.66 -46.88
N PRO A 158 -14.30 -5.92 -46.16
CA PRO A 158 -12.95 -6.38 -45.89
C PRO A 158 -13.00 -7.56 -44.92
N GLN A 159 -12.55 -8.72 -45.39
CA GLN A 159 -12.39 -9.94 -44.60
C GLN A 159 -11.40 -9.70 -43.45
N PRO A 160 -11.72 -10.01 -42.18
CA PRO A 160 -10.82 -9.79 -41.07
C PRO A 160 -9.61 -10.73 -41.21
N LYS A 161 -8.45 -10.13 -41.42
CA LYS A 161 -7.14 -10.79 -41.31
C LYS A 161 -6.98 -11.23 -39.84
N PRO A 162 -6.65 -12.49 -39.52
CA PRO A 162 -6.38 -12.89 -38.15
C PRO A 162 -5.18 -12.10 -37.63
N SER A 163 -5.45 -11.15 -36.76
CA SER A 163 -4.44 -10.44 -35.98
C SER A 163 -3.97 -11.42 -34.91
N LEU A 164 -2.73 -11.91 -35.05
CA LEU A 164 -2.02 -12.54 -33.95
C LEU A 164 -1.60 -11.44 -32.98
N THR A 165 -2.58 -10.85 -32.29
CA THR A 165 -2.31 -10.02 -31.12
C THR A 165 -1.72 -10.97 -30.06
N PRO A 166 -0.49 -10.74 -29.57
CA PRO A 166 0.04 -11.53 -28.48
C PRO A 166 -0.92 -11.41 -27.30
N THR A 167 -1.58 -12.50 -26.93
CA THR A 167 -2.33 -12.56 -25.68
C THR A 167 -1.30 -12.50 -24.58
N GLU A 168 -1.13 -11.33 -23.98
CA GLU A 168 -0.34 -11.17 -22.77
C GLU A 168 -0.97 -12.05 -21.69
N ILE A 169 -0.29 -13.15 -21.35
CA ILE A 169 -0.74 -14.05 -20.28
C ILE A 169 -0.45 -13.30 -18.98
N ARG A 170 -1.50 -12.73 -18.39
CA ARG A 170 -1.44 -12.08 -17.09
C ARG A 170 -0.99 -13.08 -16.02
N GLU A 171 0.03 -12.73 -15.25
CA GLU A 171 0.46 -13.50 -14.08
C GLU A 171 -0.50 -13.25 -12.91
N GLY A 172 -0.96 -14.31 -12.26
CA GLY A 172 -1.86 -14.20 -11.11
C GLY A 172 -1.15 -13.75 -9.84
N HIS A 173 -1.87 -13.10 -8.94
CA HIS A 173 -1.33 -12.71 -7.64
C HIS A 173 -1.28 -13.92 -6.69
N TYR A 174 -0.13 -14.61 -6.65
CA TYR A 174 0.11 -15.72 -5.72
C TYR A 174 0.76 -15.24 -4.41
N LEU A 175 0.92 -16.17 -3.46
CA LEU A 175 1.60 -15.88 -2.20
C LEU A 175 3.02 -15.34 -2.45
N GLU A 176 3.42 -14.36 -1.65
CA GLU A 176 4.72 -13.66 -1.72
C GLU A 176 4.96 -12.84 -3.00
N THR A 177 4.06 -12.86 -3.99
CA THR A 177 4.17 -12.06 -5.21
C THR A 177 3.65 -10.64 -4.94
N PRO A 178 4.46 -9.58 -5.13
CA PRO A 178 3.98 -8.22 -4.96
C PRO A 178 3.00 -7.78 -6.04
N PHE A 179 1.93 -7.09 -5.65
CA PHE A 179 0.96 -6.49 -6.57
C PHE A 179 0.32 -5.23 -5.99
N GLY A 180 -0.46 -4.53 -6.81
CA GLY A 180 -1.04 -3.21 -6.50
C GLY A 180 -0.41 -2.10 -7.34
N LYS A 181 -1.05 -0.93 -7.36
CA LYS A 181 -0.70 0.18 -8.25
C LYS A 181 0.13 1.25 -7.55
N GLU A 182 -0.45 1.93 -6.57
CA GLU A 182 0.23 2.99 -5.81
C GLU A 182 0.94 2.46 -4.57
N GLN A 183 0.27 1.56 -3.85
CA GLN A 183 0.81 0.81 -2.72
C GLN A 183 0.91 -0.66 -3.14
N LEU A 184 2.11 -1.23 -2.96
CA LEU A 184 2.35 -2.66 -3.21
C LEU A 184 2.05 -3.47 -1.95
N PHE A 185 1.46 -4.64 -2.15
CA PHE A 185 1.17 -5.61 -1.10
C PHE A 185 1.69 -6.97 -1.50
N ILE A 186 1.93 -7.82 -0.51
CA ILE A 186 2.00 -9.26 -0.68
C ILE A 186 0.90 -9.91 0.14
N VAL A 187 0.44 -11.06 -0.31
CA VAL A 187 -0.29 -12.00 0.54
C VAL A 187 0.71 -13.03 1.05
N HIS A 188 0.84 -13.10 2.36
CA HIS A 188 1.85 -13.89 3.05
C HIS A 188 1.19 -14.97 3.90
N ARG A 189 1.75 -16.19 3.88
CA ARG A 189 1.34 -17.27 4.77
C ARG A 189 2.36 -17.41 5.89
N VAL A 190 1.92 -17.17 7.13
CA VAL A 190 2.79 -17.15 8.31
C VAL A 190 3.50 -18.49 8.51
N ASN A 191 4.82 -18.44 8.56
CA ASN A 191 5.68 -19.58 8.85
C ASN A 191 5.92 -19.75 10.36
N PRO A 192 6.35 -20.94 10.81
CA PRO A 192 6.75 -21.17 12.19
C PRO A 192 7.84 -20.19 12.66
N GLY A 193 7.61 -19.58 13.83
CA GLY A 193 8.57 -18.66 14.48
C GLY A 193 8.50 -17.20 14.00
N GLU A 194 7.65 -16.89 13.03
CA GLU A 194 7.41 -15.52 12.60
C GLU A 194 6.49 -14.77 13.58
N SER A 195 6.69 -13.46 13.66
CA SER A 195 5.85 -12.55 14.43
C SER A 195 5.53 -11.32 13.59
N LEU A 196 4.52 -10.54 13.98
CA LEU A 196 4.21 -9.28 13.29
C LEU A 196 5.42 -8.33 13.24
N LEU A 197 6.27 -8.33 14.29
CA LEU A 197 7.49 -7.52 14.30
C LEU A 197 8.52 -8.03 13.29
N PHE A 198 8.69 -9.35 13.20
CA PHE A 198 9.56 -9.96 12.19
C PHE A 198 9.12 -9.57 10.78
N LEU A 199 7.84 -9.79 10.46
CA LEU A 199 7.27 -9.50 9.16
C LEU A 199 7.34 -8.00 8.83
N ALA A 200 6.98 -7.14 9.79
CA ALA A 200 7.07 -5.70 9.62
C ALA A 200 8.50 -5.24 9.32
N THR A 201 9.49 -5.82 10.00
CA THR A 201 10.90 -5.48 9.77
C THR A 201 11.38 -5.95 8.39
N GLN A 202 10.97 -7.14 7.95
CA GLN A 202 11.33 -7.67 6.62
C GLN A 202 10.77 -6.81 5.48
N HIS A 203 9.51 -6.41 5.59
CA HIS A 203 8.79 -5.71 4.51
C HIS A 203 8.81 -4.19 4.63
N ASN A 204 9.58 -3.66 5.58
CA ASN A 204 9.64 -2.23 5.89
C ASN A 204 8.25 -1.61 6.12
N THR A 205 7.59 -2.13 7.15
CA THR A 205 6.34 -1.57 7.65
C THR A 205 6.35 -1.60 9.18
N THR A 206 5.20 -1.47 9.82
CA THR A 206 5.06 -1.57 11.28
C THR A 206 4.03 -2.62 11.65
N PRO A 207 4.15 -3.25 12.84
CA PRO A 207 3.12 -4.16 13.32
C PRO A 207 1.73 -3.53 13.34
N GLU A 208 1.65 -2.23 13.66
CA GLU A 208 0.42 -1.44 13.70
C GLU A 208 -0.21 -1.31 12.32
N ILE A 209 0.61 -1.09 11.28
CA ILE A 209 0.12 -1.02 9.90
C ILE A 209 -0.36 -2.39 9.44
N ILE A 210 0.40 -3.47 9.66
CA ILE A 210 -0.05 -4.83 9.34
C ILE A 210 -1.37 -5.14 10.06
N LYS A 211 -1.47 -4.81 11.36
CA LYS A 211 -2.72 -5.00 12.13
C LYS A 211 -3.90 -4.23 11.52
N ALA A 212 -3.69 -2.99 11.10
CA ALA A 212 -4.76 -2.15 10.57
C ALA A 212 -5.22 -2.55 9.17
N VAL A 213 -4.30 -2.98 8.29
CA VAL A 213 -4.67 -3.37 6.92
C VAL A 213 -5.27 -4.76 6.82
N ASN A 214 -5.19 -5.59 7.86
CA ASN A 214 -5.80 -6.92 7.89
C ASN A 214 -7.13 -6.87 8.64
N ASN A 215 -8.24 -7.02 7.92
CA ASN A 215 -9.57 -7.02 8.51
C ASN A 215 -9.72 -8.16 9.54
N GLN A 216 -10.17 -7.82 10.75
CA GLN A 216 -10.44 -8.77 11.83
C GLN A 216 -9.24 -9.67 12.19
N LEU A 217 -8.01 -9.14 12.05
CA LEU A 217 -6.80 -9.90 12.37
C LEU A 217 -6.82 -10.40 13.82
N ILE A 218 -6.68 -11.72 13.98
CA ILE A 218 -6.51 -12.35 15.28
C ILE A 218 -5.04 -12.21 15.72
N VAL A 219 -4.83 -11.68 16.94
CA VAL A 219 -3.52 -11.60 17.59
C VAL A 219 -3.50 -12.45 18.87
N PRO A 220 -2.46 -13.27 19.11
CA PRO A 220 -1.26 -13.46 18.29
C PRO A 220 -1.55 -14.15 16.96
N ILE A 221 -0.68 -13.93 15.97
CA ILE A 221 -0.77 -14.61 14.67
C ILE A 221 -0.33 -16.07 14.81
N TRP A 222 -0.99 -16.97 14.08
CA TRP A 222 -0.71 -18.41 14.11
C TRP A 222 -0.02 -18.83 12.81
N VAL A 223 0.72 -19.95 12.87
CA VAL A 223 1.23 -20.62 11.66
C VAL A 223 0.07 -20.84 10.68
N ASP A 224 0.34 -20.65 9.40
CA ASP A 224 -0.61 -20.75 8.29
C ASP A 224 -1.67 -19.65 8.21
N SER A 225 -1.63 -18.65 9.09
CA SER A 225 -2.48 -17.46 8.94
C SER A 225 -2.13 -16.73 7.64
N ILE A 226 -3.14 -16.29 6.90
CA ILE A 226 -2.97 -15.46 5.71
C ILE A 226 -2.98 -13.99 6.12
N LEU A 227 -1.89 -13.30 5.81
CA LEU A 227 -1.70 -11.89 6.12
C LEU A 227 -1.45 -11.10 4.85
N ILE A 228 -2.01 -9.90 4.81
CA ILE A 228 -1.76 -8.88 3.81
C ILE A 228 -0.67 -7.99 4.38
N ILE A 229 0.47 -7.91 3.71
CA ILE A 229 1.61 -7.11 4.17
C ILE A 229 1.88 -6.00 3.16
N PRO A 230 1.70 -4.72 3.54
CA PRO A 230 2.06 -3.61 2.67
C PRO A 230 3.57 -3.44 2.66
N LEU A 231 4.14 -3.33 1.46
CA LEU A 231 5.57 -3.16 1.26
C LEU A 231 5.95 -1.68 1.37
N ASP A 232 7.06 -1.41 2.07
CA ASP A 232 7.61 -0.06 2.22
C ASP A 232 6.67 1.00 2.81
N CYS A 233 5.66 0.56 3.58
CA CYS A 233 4.60 1.38 4.11
C CYS A 233 4.83 1.72 5.59
N ILE A 234 5.17 2.97 5.89
CA ILE A 234 5.43 3.47 7.26
C ILE A 234 4.38 4.45 7.77
N ASP A 235 3.35 4.72 6.96
CA ASP A 235 2.21 5.57 7.26
C ASP A 235 0.98 4.92 6.63
N LEU A 236 -0.13 4.85 7.36
CA LEU A 236 -1.35 4.21 6.86
C LEU A 236 -1.95 4.94 5.66
N ALA A 237 -1.70 6.24 5.50
CA ALA A 237 -2.16 7.04 4.36
C ALA A 237 -3.65 6.89 4.00
N GLY A 238 -4.50 6.48 4.94
CA GLY A 238 -5.93 6.25 4.71
C GLY A 238 -6.29 4.90 4.07
N LEU A 239 -5.36 3.93 4.02
CA LEU A 239 -5.65 2.58 3.54
C LEU A 239 -6.81 1.93 4.34
N PRO A 240 -7.77 1.28 3.67
CA PRO A 240 -8.80 0.50 4.36
C PRO A 240 -8.20 -0.77 4.95
N ALA A 241 -8.98 -1.45 5.78
CA ALA A 241 -8.71 -2.85 6.09
C ALA A 241 -9.06 -3.70 4.86
N PHE A 242 -8.31 -4.78 4.65
CA PHE A 242 -8.51 -5.70 3.55
C PHE A 242 -8.78 -7.11 4.05
N GLU A 243 -9.54 -7.85 3.27
CA GLU A 243 -9.68 -9.29 3.38
C GLU A 243 -8.97 -9.94 2.20
N ALA A 244 -8.15 -10.97 2.46
CA ALA A 244 -7.48 -11.74 1.41
C ALA A 244 -8.45 -12.81 0.91
N PHE A 245 -8.86 -12.71 -0.35
CA PHE A 245 -9.83 -13.61 -0.96
C PHE A 245 -9.16 -14.46 -2.05
N GLN A 246 -9.18 -15.78 -1.90
CA GLN A 246 -8.62 -16.70 -2.89
C GLN A 246 -9.69 -17.10 -3.92
N ILE A 247 -9.34 -16.98 -5.20
CA ILE A 247 -10.19 -17.39 -6.31
C ILE A 247 -10.12 -18.91 -6.48
N THR A 248 -11.29 -19.55 -6.48
CA THR A 248 -11.41 -21.02 -6.58
C THR A 248 -12.04 -21.48 -7.89
N GLU A 249 -12.55 -20.56 -8.71
CA GLU A 249 -13.21 -20.85 -9.98
C GLU A 249 -12.62 -19.98 -11.11
N ASN A 250 -12.51 -20.55 -12.31
CA ASN A 250 -12.00 -19.82 -13.48
C ASN A 250 -13.13 -19.07 -14.18
N GLY A 251 -12.80 -17.97 -14.85
CA GLY A 251 -13.72 -17.23 -15.72
C GLY A 251 -14.53 -16.15 -15.02
N LEU A 252 -14.33 -15.95 -13.72
CA LEU A 252 -14.86 -14.80 -12.97
C LEU A 252 -14.07 -13.54 -13.34
N THR A 253 -14.77 -12.46 -13.65
CA THR A 253 -14.16 -11.14 -13.84
C THR A 253 -14.14 -10.33 -12.53
N LEU A 254 -13.26 -9.33 -12.46
CA LEU A 254 -13.21 -8.45 -11.29
C LEU A 254 -14.53 -7.67 -11.09
N ARG A 255 -15.21 -7.28 -12.18
CA ARG A 255 -16.53 -6.65 -12.15
C ARG A 255 -17.58 -7.55 -11.51
N GLU A 256 -17.67 -8.80 -11.95
CA GLU A 256 -18.62 -9.77 -11.39
C GLU A 256 -18.34 -10.04 -9.90
N LEU A 257 -17.06 -10.10 -9.51
CA LEU A 257 -16.67 -10.19 -8.10
C LEU A 257 -17.11 -8.97 -7.28
N ALA A 258 -16.90 -7.76 -7.81
CA ALA A 258 -17.32 -6.52 -7.15
C ALA A 258 -18.85 -6.45 -6.97
N GLU A 259 -19.61 -6.80 -8.02
CA GLU A 259 -21.07 -6.86 -7.97
C GLU A 259 -21.57 -7.90 -6.97
N GLY A 260 -20.99 -9.11 -6.99
CA GLY A 260 -21.37 -10.20 -6.08
C GLY A 260 -21.10 -9.90 -4.60
N LEU A 261 -20.07 -9.10 -4.31
CA LEU A 261 -19.71 -8.69 -2.95
C LEU A 261 -20.27 -7.31 -2.56
N ALA A 262 -20.94 -6.61 -3.48
CA ALA A 262 -21.41 -5.22 -3.33
C ALA A 262 -20.30 -4.24 -2.90
N ILE A 263 -19.16 -4.28 -3.60
CA ILE A 263 -17.97 -3.48 -3.33
C ILE A 263 -17.72 -2.49 -4.47
N ASP A 264 -17.12 -1.35 -4.14
CA ASP A 264 -16.71 -0.38 -5.15
C ASP A 264 -15.67 -0.96 -6.13
N LEU A 265 -16.04 -0.98 -7.40
CA LEU A 265 -15.21 -1.56 -8.47
C LEU A 265 -13.94 -0.74 -8.70
N GLU A 266 -13.99 0.59 -8.56
CA GLU A 266 -12.83 1.45 -8.78
C GLU A 266 -11.74 1.16 -7.74
N ALA A 267 -12.11 1.13 -6.45
CA ALA A 267 -11.20 0.72 -5.38
C ALA A 267 -10.63 -0.69 -5.60
N LEU A 268 -11.46 -1.64 -6.05
CA LEU A 268 -11.02 -3.02 -6.27
C LEU A 268 -9.99 -3.11 -7.41
N VAL A 269 -10.20 -2.38 -8.51
CA VAL A 269 -9.25 -2.25 -9.63
C VAL A 269 -7.93 -1.65 -9.16
N ASP A 270 -7.97 -0.56 -8.39
CA ASP A 270 -6.76 0.17 -7.99
C ASP A 270 -5.87 -0.62 -7.03
N TYR A 271 -6.45 -1.26 -6.00
CA TYR A 271 -5.66 -2.03 -5.01
C TYR A 271 -5.12 -3.33 -5.58
N ASN A 272 -5.84 -3.95 -6.52
CA ASN A 272 -5.40 -5.22 -7.10
C ASN A 272 -4.61 -5.03 -8.38
N ASN A 273 -4.62 -3.85 -9.02
CA ASN A 273 -4.02 -3.64 -10.34
C ASN A 273 -4.53 -4.66 -11.40
N ILE A 274 -5.84 -4.92 -11.38
CA ILE A 274 -6.54 -5.79 -12.35
C ILE A 274 -7.59 -4.93 -13.05
N PRO A 275 -7.65 -4.92 -14.40
CA PRO A 275 -8.72 -4.20 -15.10
C PRO A 275 -10.10 -4.78 -14.76
N ALA A 276 -11.15 -3.96 -14.78
CA ALA A 276 -12.50 -4.36 -14.39
C ALA A 276 -13.00 -5.64 -15.10
N ASP A 277 -12.74 -5.74 -16.40
CA ASP A 277 -13.16 -6.87 -17.23
C ASP A 277 -12.03 -7.92 -17.37
N GLY A 278 -11.01 -7.86 -16.51
CA GLY A 278 -9.93 -8.82 -16.43
C GLY A 278 -10.39 -10.13 -15.78
N PHE A 279 -10.05 -11.25 -16.40
CA PHE A 279 -10.33 -12.58 -15.85
C PHE A 279 -9.40 -12.91 -14.70
N LEU A 280 -10.00 -13.42 -13.63
CA LEU A 280 -9.33 -13.95 -12.46
C LEU A 280 -8.94 -15.40 -12.68
N ILE A 281 -7.80 -15.77 -12.12
CA ILE A 281 -7.20 -17.10 -12.30
C ILE A 281 -7.46 -17.95 -11.05
N ASN A 282 -7.74 -19.24 -11.19
CA ASN A 282 -7.81 -20.14 -10.05
C ASN A 282 -6.51 -20.10 -9.21
N GLY A 283 -6.66 -19.95 -7.90
CA GLY A 283 -5.57 -19.84 -6.93
C GLY A 283 -5.07 -18.41 -6.69
N GLU A 284 -5.50 -17.44 -7.51
CA GLU A 284 -5.16 -16.04 -7.38
C GLU A 284 -5.75 -15.42 -6.11
N TRP A 285 -5.01 -14.50 -5.47
CA TRP A 285 -5.46 -13.72 -4.34
C TRP A 285 -5.90 -12.33 -4.78
N VAL A 286 -7.04 -11.89 -4.23
CA VAL A 286 -7.60 -10.56 -4.43
C VAL A 286 -7.78 -9.90 -3.07
N LEU A 287 -7.32 -8.66 -2.93
CA LEU A 287 -7.55 -7.82 -1.76
C LEU A 287 -8.93 -7.19 -1.86
N ILE A 288 -9.78 -7.54 -0.91
CA ILE A 288 -11.14 -7.06 -0.82
C ILE A 288 -11.17 -5.92 0.21
N PRO A 289 -11.34 -4.64 -0.19
CA PRO A 289 -11.40 -3.54 0.76
C PRO A 289 -12.66 -3.65 1.62
N ARG A 290 -12.48 -3.53 2.93
CA ARG A 290 -13.53 -3.51 3.94
C ARG A 290 -13.55 -2.12 4.60
N ALA A 291 -14.73 -1.64 4.95
CA ALA A 291 -14.84 -0.42 5.73
C ALA A 291 -14.06 -0.59 7.03
N SER A 292 -13.21 0.38 7.37
CA SER A 292 -12.41 0.34 8.59
C SER A 292 -13.37 0.32 9.79
N ASN A 293 -13.46 -0.81 10.48
CA ASN A 293 -14.08 -0.89 11.80
C ASN A 293 -13.15 -0.18 12.78
N GLN A 294 -13.29 1.14 12.91
CA GLN A 294 -12.78 1.89 14.05
C GLN A 294 -13.62 1.59 15.29
#